data_AF-A0A7X8HCV7-F1
#
_entry.id   AF-A0A7X8HCV7-F1
#
_cell.length_a   1.000
_cell.length_b   1.000
_cell.length_c   1.000
_cell.angle_alpha   90.00
_cell.angle_beta   90.00
_cell.angle_gamma   90.00
#
_symmetry.space_group_name_H-M   'P 1'
#
loop_
_entity.id
_entity.type
_entity.pdbx_description
1 polymer ?
#
loop_
_entity_poly.entity_id
_entity_poly.type
_entity_poly.pdbx_seq_one_letter_code
_entity_poly.pdbx_strand_id
1 'polypeptide(L)'
;TPPRAIGRNSAQSIQSGILLGYLGLVDRMVELFRKELGGRASAAGTGDEIGLALAPAGGYAFFDPWLSLEGLAVLIERNAQK
;
A
#
# COMPACT_ATOMS: atom_id res chain seq x y z
N THR A 1 1.36 11.51 -9.52
CA THR A 1 0.96 12.21 -8.27
C THR A 1 0.47 13.61 -8.59
N PRO A 2 -0.43 14.21 -7.78
CA PRO A 2 -0.90 15.58 -8.03
C PRO A 2 0.27 16.56 -7.95
N PRO A 3 0.36 17.58 -8.82
CA PRO A 3 1.50 18.50 -8.86
C PRO A 3 1.58 19.41 -7.62
N ARG A 4 0.52 19.47 -6.81
CA ARG A 4 0.43 20.29 -5.59
C ARG A 4 -0.70 19.83 -4.67
N ALA A 5 -0.51 20.03 -3.37
CA ALA A 5 -1.47 19.65 -2.34
C ALA A 5 -2.74 20.53 -2.33
N ILE A 6 -2.60 21.83 -2.57
CA ILE A 6 -3.76 22.75 -2.63
C ILE A 6 -4.15 22.92 -4.10
N GLY A 7 -5.28 22.35 -4.52
CA GLY A 7 -5.82 22.50 -5.87
C GLY A 7 -6.18 23.95 -6.22
N ARG A 8 -6.15 24.31 -7.51
CA ARG A 8 -6.63 25.62 -8.04
C ARG A 8 -8.00 25.55 -8.68
N ASN A 9 -8.57 24.34 -8.76
CA ASN A 9 -9.93 24.10 -9.21
C ASN A 9 -10.47 22.82 -8.54
N SER A 10 -11.76 22.57 -8.67
CA SER A 10 -12.45 21.45 -8.03
C SER A 10 -11.82 20.10 -8.36
N ALA A 11 -11.51 19.85 -9.64
CA ALA A 11 -10.90 18.59 -10.08
C ALA A 11 -9.53 18.36 -9.42
N GLN A 12 -8.68 19.39 -9.38
CA GLN A 12 -7.38 19.33 -8.72
C GLN A 12 -7.50 19.14 -7.20
N SER A 13 -8.46 19.82 -6.56
CA SER A 13 -8.67 19.69 -5.11
C SER A 13 -9.14 18.28 -4.75
N ILE A 14 -10.04 17.69 -5.55
CA ILE A 14 -10.49 16.29 -5.36
C ILE A 14 -9.34 15.33 -5.59
N GLN A 15 -8.61 15.46 -6.70
CA GLN A 15 -7.48 14.59 -7.01
C GLN A 15 -6.42 14.63 -5.90
N SER A 16 -6.09 15.83 -5.41
CA SER A 16 -5.16 16.02 -4.31
C SER A 16 -5.64 15.35 -3.02
N GLY A 17 -6.88 15.60 -2.62
CA GLY A 17 -7.46 15.03 -1.40
C GLY A 17 -7.48 13.50 -1.41
N ILE A 18 -7.85 12.89 -2.54
CA ILE A 18 -7.87 11.42 -2.67
C ILE A 18 -6.45 10.86 -2.60
N LEU A 19 -5.52 11.33 -3.43
CA LEU A 19 -4.17 10.76 -3.51
C LEU A 19 -3.36 11.00 -2.24
N LEU A 20 -3.28 12.25 -1.77
CA LEU A 20 -2.48 12.58 -0.59
C LEU A 20 -3.15 12.10 0.69
N GLY A 21 -4.48 12.11 0.76
CA GLY A 21 -5.22 11.57 1.89
C GLY A 21 -5.03 10.06 2.03
N TYR A 22 -5.08 9.31 0.93
CA TYR A 22 -4.84 7.87 0.96
C TYR A 22 -3.40 7.54 1.37
N LEU A 23 -2.41 8.26 0.83
CA LEU A 23 -1.01 8.11 1.24
C LEU A 23 -0.83 8.38 2.74
N GLY A 24 -1.36 9.50 3.24
CA GLY A 24 -1.28 9.84 4.66
C GLY A 24 -1.99 8.83 5.57
N LEU A 25 -3.11 8.26 5.11
CA LEU A 25 -3.80 7.18 5.81
C LEU A 25 -2.90 5.95 5.92
N VAL A 26 -2.35 5.48 4.81
CA VAL A 26 -1.47 4.30 4.78
C VAL A 26 -0.24 4.52 5.67
N ASP A 27 0.46 5.64 5.49
CA ASP A 27 1.67 5.97 6.26
C ASP A 27 1.40 5.96 7.76
N ARG A 28 0.30 6.62 8.17
CA ARG A 28 -0.05 6.70 9.59
C ARG A 28 -0.37 5.34 10.18
N MET A 29 -1.12 4.51 9.46
CA MET A 29 -1.46 3.17 9.93
C MET A 29 -0.22 2.28 10.06
N VAL A 30 0.68 2.30 9.07
CA VAL A 30 1.93 1.54 9.11
C VAL A 30 2.82 2.00 10.26
N GLU A 31 2.93 3.30 10.52
CA GLU A 31 3.66 3.85 11.66
C GLU A 31 3.09 3.35 13.00
N LEU A 32 1.77 3.41 13.16
CA LEU A 32 1.08 2.93 14.36
C LEU A 32 1.31 1.43 14.59
N PHE A 33 1.19 0.61 13.54
CA PHE A 33 1.44 -0.83 13.63
C PHE A 33 2.89 -1.13 14.01
N ARG A 34 3.85 -0.42 13.41
CA ARG A 34 5.26 -0.56 13.78
C ARG A 34 5.49 -0.22 15.23
N LYS A 35 4.87 0.86 15.74
CA LYS A 35 4.99 1.24 17.15
C LYS A 35 4.47 0.13 18.09
N GLU A 36 3.35 -0.49 17.75
CA GLU A 36 2.77 -1.60 18.51
C GLU A 36 3.63 -2.86 18.47
N LEU A 37 4.24 -3.17 17.31
CA LEU A 37 5.07 -4.36 17.08
C LEU A 37 6.55 -4.21 17.49
N GLY A 38 6.96 -3.11 18.13
CA GLY A 38 8.35 -2.89 18.55
C GLY A 38 9.29 -2.40 17.45
N GLY A 39 8.75 -1.78 16.40
CA GLY A 39 9.46 -0.91 15.44
C GLY A 39 10.06 -1.58 14.21
N ARG A 40 10.05 -2.91 14.11
CA ARG A 40 10.78 -3.66 13.06
C ARG A 40 9.90 -4.34 12.00
N ALA A 41 8.61 -4.05 11.96
CA ALA A 41 7.71 -4.67 11.01
C ALA A 41 7.90 -4.09 9.59
N SER A 42 8.19 -4.97 8.63
CA SER A 42 8.16 -4.64 7.20
C SER A 42 6.71 -4.58 6.71
N ALA A 43 6.40 -3.59 5.87
CA ALA A 43 5.11 -3.50 5.20
C ALA A 43 5.23 -4.09 3.78
N ALA A 44 4.34 -4.99 3.40
CA ALA A 44 4.24 -5.52 2.05
C ALA A 44 2.99 -4.93 1.38
N GLY A 45 3.11 -4.51 0.13
CA GLY A 45 2.00 -4.00 -0.69
C GLY A 45 1.59 -5.01 -1.76
N THR A 46 0.31 -5.01 -2.13
CA THR A 46 -0.25 -5.75 -3.26
C THR A 46 -1.48 -5.01 -3.78
N GLY A 47 -2.05 -5.42 -4.91
CA GLY A 47 -3.19 -4.76 -5.55
C GLY A 47 -2.89 -4.31 -6.97
N ASP A 48 -3.58 -3.28 -7.43
CA ASP A 48 -3.49 -2.78 -8.81
C ASP A 48 -2.27 -1.86 -9.05
N GLU A 49 -2.11 -1.41 -10.30
CA GLU A 49 -1.04 -0.50 -10.70
C GLU A 49 -1.11 0.87 -10.00
N ILE A 50 -2.30 1.27 -9.54
CA ILE A 50 -2.48 2.51 -8.76
C ILE A 50 -1.85 2.32 -7.39
N GLY A 51 -2.05 1.16 -6.75
CA GLY A 51 -1.35 0.77 -5.52
C GLY A 51 0.17 0.74 -5.68
N LEU A 52 0.68 0.21 -6.81
CA LEU A 52 2.11 0.15 -7.10
C LEU A 52 2.76 1.55 -7.15
N ALA A 53 2.10 2.50 -7.81
CA ALA A 53 2.62 3.87 -7.94
C ALA A 53 2.69 4.62 -6.58
N LEU A 54 1.95 4.14 -5.57
CA LEU A 54 1.88 4.74 -4.24
C LEU A 54 2.77 4.02 -3.21
N ALA A 55 3.29 2.83 -3.55
CA ALA A 55 4.10 2.01 -2.66
C ALA A 55 5.42 2.67 -2.19
N PRO A 56 6.16 3.46 -3.01
CA PRO A 56 7.36 4.14 -2.51
C PRO A 56 7.06 5.17 -1.43
N ALA A 57 5.88 5.80 -1.48
CA ALA A 57 5.46 6.79 -0.49
C ALA A 57 4.95 6.15 0.80
N GLY A 58 4.25 5.02 0.71
CA GLY A 58 3.65 4.29 1.86
C GLY A 58 4.61 3.57 2.81
N GLY A 59 5.93 3.69 2.60
CA GLY A 59 6.94 3.01 3.42
C GLY A 59 6.92 1.48 3.33
N TYR A 60 6.49 0.95 2.19
CA TYR A 60 6.49 -0.49 1.90
C TYR A 60 7.91 -0.99 1.61
N ALA A 61 8.24 -2.19 2.09
CA ALA A 61 9.48 -2.88 1.78
C ALA A 61 9.48 -3.45 0.36
N PHE A 62 8.32 -3.92 -0.11
CA PHE A 62 8.10 -4.37 -1.49
C PHE A 62 6.62 -4.28 -1.86
N PHE A 63 6.34 -4.27 -3.17
CA PHE A 63 5.00 -4.40 -3.73
C PHE A 63 4.99 -5.59 -4.70
N ASP A 64 4.01 -6.48 -4.54
CA ASP A 64 3.83 -7.65 -5.39
C ASP A 64 2.36 -7.77 -5.83
N PRO A 65 2.05 -7.56 -7.13
CA PRO A 65 0.69 -7.69 -7.67
C PRO A 65 0.11 -9.10 -7.56
N TRP A 66 0.96 -10.13 -7.46
CA TRP A 66 0.56 -11.53 -7.50
C TRP A 66 0.51 -12.20 -6.13
N LEU A 67 0.82 -11.46 -5.06
CA LEU A 67 0.94 -11.96 -3.69
C LEU A 67 -0.20 -12.91 -3.27
N SER A 68 -1.43 -12.57 -3.62
CA SER A 68 -2.60 -13.41 -3.33
C SER A 68 -2.63 -14.73 -4.13
N LEU A 69 -2.28 -14.69 -5.42
CA LEU A 69 -2.26 -15.88 -6.28
C LEU A 69 -1.10 -16.80 -5.92
N GLU A 70 0.07 -16.24 -5.60
CA GLU A 70 1.21 -17.01 -5.09
C GLU A 70 0.86 -17.69 -3.77
N GLY A 71 0.17 -16.98 -2.86
CA GLY A 71 -0.33 -17.57 -1.62
C GLY A 71 -1.28 -18.75 -1.87
N LEU A 72 -2.16 -18.66 -2.87
CA LEU A 72 -3.05 -19.77 -3.25
C LEU A 72 -2.27 -20.96 -3.83
N ALA A 73 -1.26 -20.73 -4.67
CA ALA A 73 -0.41 -21.80 -5.20
C ALA A 73 0.30 -22.55 -4.07
N VAL A 74 0.90 -21.83 -3.11
CA VAL A 74 1.56 -22.40 -1.94
C VAL A 74 0.58 -23.23 -1.08
N LEU A 75 -0.67 -22.76 -0.92
CA LEU A 75 -1.69 -23.50 -0.17
C LEU A 75 -2.07 -24.82 -0.85
N ILE A 76 -2.19 -24.83 -2.18
CA ILE A 76 -2.50 -26.05 -2.94
C ILE A 76 -1.37 -27.07 -2.78
N GLU A 77 -0.11 -26.66 -2.97
CA GLU A 77 1.05 -27.53 -2.81
C GLU A 77 1.14 -28.14 -1.41
N ARG A 78 0.91 -27.32 -0.37
CA ARG A 78 0.93 -27.78 1.03
C ARG A 78 -0.19 -28.78 1.33
N ASN A 79 -1.36 -28.60 0.75
CA ASN A 79 -2.49 -29.50 0.97
C ASN A 79 -2.39 -30.79 0.15
N ALA A 80 -1.68 -30.79 -0.98
CA ALA A 80 -1.42 -31.99 -1.77
C ALA A 80 -0.38 -32.93 -1.13
N GLN A 81 0.42 -32.43 -0.18
CA GLN A 81 1.39 -33.22 0.60
C GLN A 81 0.81 -33.81 1.91
N LYS A 82 -0.46 -33.53 2.20
CA LYS A 82 -1.23 -34.20 3.27
C LYS A 82 -2.01 -35.37 2.71
#